data_AF-A0A141RAW4-F1
#
_entry.id   AF-A0A141RAW4-F1
#
_cell.length_a   1.000
_cell.length_b   1.000
_cell.length_c   1.000
_cell.angle_alpha   90.00
_cell.angle_beta   90.00
_cell.angle_gamma   90.00
#
_symmetry.space_group_name_H-M   'P 1'
#
loop_
_entity.id
_entity.type
_entity.pdbx_description
1 polymer ?
#
loop_
_entity_poly.entity_id
_entity_poly.type
_entity_poly.pdbx_seq_one_letter_code
_entity_poly.pdbx_strand_id
1 'polypeptide(L)'
;PCSYAYYYIQTNNLPKALEYLKQLDSIYEKYPYPYYSSISNYMYAGYHIESKEYDKALKEYEELLTITKKTALFRHVQLLQERAKVLVLMNQKQEACKIYEEINHLKDSLDAQSYLSQINELHTLYQIDKSELNYINIQKNLYYWSLSVILVIVVLIIIAIFRIKRTNNRLLQSQQEQEKAKKQAEKSIHTKSLFLSNMSHEIRTPLNALSGFSAILTEESIDNETKQQCNDIIQQNSELLLKLINDVIDLSSLEIGKMQFKFNECDIVALCRNVIDMVEKIKQTQAEVRFSTSLSSRRTSHKTG
;
A
#
# COMPACT_ATOMS: atom_id res chain seq x y z
N PRO A 1 -75.34 11.65 27.38
CA PRO A 1 -76.27 10.94 28.27
C PRO A 1 -75.62 9.80 29.07
N CYS A 2 -74.94 8.83 28.45
CA CYS A 2 -74.25 7.73 29.17
C CYS A 2 -73.29 8.21 30.27
N SER A 3 -72.28 9.01 29.92
CA SER A 3 -71.28 9.47 30.90
C SER A 3 -71.88 10.28 32.05
N TYR A 4 -72.96 11.02 31.79
CA TYR A 4 -73.69 11.77 32.81
C TYR A 4 -74.52 10.84 33.71
N ALA A 5 -75.21 9.84 33.14
CA ALA A 5 -75.91 8.81 33.92
C ALA A 5 -74.93 8.09 34.86
N TYR A 6 -73.78 7.65 34.35
CA TYR A 6 -72.74 7.01 35.17
C TYR A 6 -72.24 7.93 36.30
N TYR A 7 -71.95 9.20 35.99
CA TYR A 7 -71.51 10.17 37.00
C TYR A 7 -72.55 10.38 38.12
N TYR A 8 -73.83 10.48 37.77
CA TYR A 8 -74.89 10.69 38.76
C TYR A 8 -75.23 9.42 39.56
N ILE A 9 -75.05 8.22 38.97
CA ILE A 9 -75.11 6.94 39.70
C ILE A 9 -73.99 6.92 40.76
N GLN A 10 -72.74 7.20 40.36
CA GLN A 10 -71.58 7.17 41.27
C GLN A 10 -71.62 8.25 42.36
N THR A 11 -72.24 9.40 42.10
CA THR A 11 -72.42 10.48 43.08
C THR A 11 -73.71 10.34 43.90
N ASN A 12 -74.41 9.20 43.78
CA ASN A 12 -75.63 8.84 44.50
C ASN A 12 -76.79 9.84 44.31
N ASN A 13 -76.83 10.53 43.17
CA ASN A 13 -77.93 11.43 42.79
C ASN A 13 -78.90 10.70 41.86
N LEU A 14 -79.64 9.75 42.44
CA LEU A 14 -80.55 8.85 41.74
C LEU A 14 -81.64 9.55 40.90
N PRO A 15 -82.25 10.67 41.33
CA PRO A 15 -83.27 11.36 40.52
C PRO A 15 -82.71 11.91 39.20
N LYS A 16 -81.51 12.51 39.23
CA LYS A 16 -80.83 13.00 38.02
C LYS A 16 -80.32 11.84 37.16
N ALA A 17 -79.80 10.78 37.79
CA ALA A 17 -79.39 9.58 37.07
C ALA A 17 -80.55 8.98 36.25
N LEU A 18 -81.75 8.89 36.84
CA LEU A 18 -82.94 8.35 36.17
C LEU A 18 -83.41 9.23 34.99
N GLU A 19 -83.27 10.55 35.09
CA GLU A 19 -83.58 11.46 33.97
C GLU A 19 -82.68 11.18 32.76
N TYR A 20 -81.37 11.01 32.98
CA TYR A 20 -80.42 10.69 31.92
C TYR A 20 -80.56 9.24 31.40
N LEU A 21 -81.01 8.29 32.24
CA LEU A 21 -81.35 6.94 31.81
C LEU A 21 -82.59 6.92 30.89
N LYS A 22 -83.64 7.68 31.23
CA LYS A 22 -84.81 7.84 30.33
C LYS A 22 -84.46 8.50 29.00
N GLN A 23 -83.53 9.45 29.02
CA GLN A 23 -82.97 10.00 27.77
C GLN A 23 -82.22 8.94 26.96
N LEU A 24 -81.53 7.98 27.61
CA LEU A 24 -80.92 6.85 26.90
C LEU A 24 -81.96 5.93 26.26
N ASP A 25 -83.08 5.68 26.93
CA ASP A 25 -84.17 4.86 26.37
C ASP A 25 -84.79 5.52 25.14
N SER A 26 -85.02 6.83 25.16
CA SER A 26 -85.51 7.56 23.98
C SER A 26 -84.56 7.48 22.77
N ILE A 27 -83.25 7.36 23.03
CA ILE A 27 -82.24 7.17 21.97
C ILE A 27 -82.29 5.72 21.45
N TYR A 28 -82.50 4.75 22.34
CA TYR A 28 -82.63 3.34 22.00
C TYR A 28 -83.90 3.06 21.18
N GLU A 29 -85.05 3.63 21.57
CA GLU A 29 -86.31 3.54 20.80
C GLU A 29 -86.14 4.07 19.37
N LYS A 30 -85.24 5.05 19.17
CA LYS A 30 -84.91 5.60 17.86
C LYS A 30 -83.90 4.76 17.08
N TYR A 31 -83.04 3.99 17.75
CA TYR A 31 -81.98 3.18 17.15
C TYR A 31 -81.77 1.85 17.90
N PRO A 32 -82.56 0.80 17.60
CA PRO A 32 -82.56 -0.46 18.34
C PRO A 32 -81.38 -1.37 17.94
N TYR A 33 -80.14 -0.92 18.18
CA TYR A 33 -78.95 -1.75 17.99
C TYR A 33 -78.57 -2.51 19.28
N PRO A 34 -78.15 -3.78 19.18
CA PRO A 34 -77.74 -4.59 20.34
C PRO A 34 -76.65 -3.96 21.21
N TYR A 35 -75.78 -3.14 20.61
CA TYR A 35 -74.73 -2.40 21.30
C TYR A 35 -75.28 -1.36 22.28
N TYR A 36 -76.31 -0.60 21.88
CA TYR A 36 -76.93 0.40 22.75
C TYR A 36 -77.77 -0.23 23.85
N SER A 37 -78.43 -1.37 23.56
CA SER A 37 -79.09 -2.18 24.58
C SER A 37 -78.08 -2.67 25.64
N SER A 38 -76.91 -3.16 25.23
CA SER A 38 -75.88 -3.61 26.18
C SER A 38 -75.37 -2.49 27.08
N ILE A 39 -75.24 -1.26 26.55
CA ILE A 39 -74.84 -0.09 27.35
C ILE A 39 -75.97 0.34 28.28
N SER A 40 -77.22 0.35 27.79
CA SER A 40 -78.38 0.74 28.61
C SER A 40 -78.55 -0.22 29.80
N ASN A 41 -78.57 -1.54 29.54
CA ASN A 41 -78.71 -2.56 30.58
C ASN A 41 -77.58 -2.47 31.62
N TYR A 42 -76.33 -2.18 31.20
CA TYR A 42 -75.22 -1.99 32.13
C TYR A 42 -75.40 -0.77 33.04
N MET A 43 -75.95 0.32 32.50
CA MET A 43 -76.22 1.54 33.28
C MET A 43 -77.41 1.36 34.22
N TYR A 44 -78.45 0.65 33.77
CA TYR A 44 -79.59 0.27 34.60
C TYR A 44 -79.17 -0.68 35.73
N ALA A 45 -78.27 -1.63 35.47
CA ALA A 45 -77.70 -2.48 36.50
C ALA A 45 -76.99 -1.66 37.58
N GLY A 46 -76.15 -0.69 37.18
CA GLY A 46 -75.48 0.23 38.10
C GLY A 46 -76.45 1.08 38.92
N TYR A 47 -77.52 1.58 38.29
CA TYR A 47 -78.57 2.35 38.98
C TYR A 47 -79.35 1.51 40.00
N HIS A 48 -79.71 0.28 39.65
CA HIS A 48 -80.42 -0.64 40.54
C HIS A 48 -79.55 -1.08 41.73
N ILE A 49 -78.23 -1.21 41.56
CA ILE A 49 -77.31 -1.47 42.69
C ILE A 49 -77.37 -0.33 43.71
N GLU A 50 -77.19 0.92 43.26
CA GLU A 50 -77.20 2.09 44.15
C GLU A 50 -78.59 2.34 44.77
N SER A 51 -79.65 2.01 44.02
CA SER A 51 -81.04 2.06 44.50
C SER A 51 -81.42 0.88 45.43
N LYS A 52 -80.49 -0.05 45.70
CA LYS A 52 -80.67 -1.28 46.49
C LYS A 52 -81.71 -2.26 45.94
N GLU A 53 -82.00 -2.19 44.64
CA GLU A 53 -82.89 -3.10 43.92
C GLU A 53 -82.08 -4.24 43.25
N TYR A 54 -81.42 -5.05 44.08
CA TYR A 54 -80.40 -6.00 43.60
C TYR A 54 -80.92 -7.09 42.66
N ASP A 55 -82.17 -7.54 42.81
CA ASP A 55 -82.78 -8.55 41.93
C ASP A 55 -82.90 -8.06 40.48
N LYS A 56 -83.21 -6.76 40.30
CA LYS A 56 -83.27 -6.16 38.96
C LYS A 56 -81.87 -6.02 38.38
N ALA A 57 -80.88 -5.61 39.19
CA ALA A 57 -79.49 -5.53 38.74
C ALA A 57 -78.93 -6.88 38.26
N LEU A 58 -79.27 -7.98 38.94
CA LEU A 58 -78.87 -9.33 38.54
C LEU A 58 -79.45 -9.73 37.18
N LYS A 59 -80.74 -9.45 36.97
CA LYS A 59 -81.42 -9.74 35.70
C LYS A 59 -80.77 -9.01 34.52
N GLU A 60 -80.42 -7.74 34.71
CA GLU A 60 -79.69 -6.95 33.69
C GLU A 60 -78.31 -7.56 33.39
N TYR A 61 -77.56 -8.01 34.40
CA TYR A 61 -76.26 -8.66 34.18
C TYR A 61 -76.38 -10.05 33.52
N GLU A 62 -77.42 -10.82 33.79
CA GLU A 62 -77.65 -12.12 33.14
C GLU A 62 -77.93 -11.99 31.64
N GLU A 63 -78.68 -10.96 31.26
CA GLU A 63 -78.90 -10.62 29.85
C GLU A 63 -77.59 -10.21 29.15
N LEU A 64 -76.76 -9.40 29.82
CA LEU A 64 -75.45 -8.98 29.30
C LEU A 64 -74.44 -10.14 29.17
N LEU A 65 -74.46 -11.08 30.11
CA LEU A 65 -73.57 -12.24 30.10
C LEU A 65 -73.89 -13.22 28.97
N THR A 66 -75.17 -13.34 28.59
CA THR A 66 -75.62 -14.17 27.46
C THR A 66 -75.06 -13.66 26.13
N ILE A 67 -74.97 -12.33 25.98
CA ILE A 67 -74.44 -11.67 24.77
C ILE A 67 -72.91 -11.77 24.70
N THR A 68 -72.21 -11.64 25.85
CA THR A 68 -70.75 -11.50 25.88
C THR A 68 -69.94 -12.81 25.82
N LYS A 69 -70.57 -13.95 26.13
CA LYS A 69 -69.91 -15.28 26.16
C LYS A 69 -69.26 -15.69 24.82
N LYS A 70 -69.70 -15.13 23.68
CA LYS A 70 -69.23 -15.51 22.33
C LYS A 70 -68.21 -14.57 21.69
N THR A 71 -68.11 -13.32 22.15
CA THR A 71 -67.51 -12.26 21.33
C THR A 71 -66.33 -11.55 22.00
N ALA A 72 -66.21 -11.60 23.34
CA ALA A 72 -65.15 -10.90 24.06
C ALA A 72 -64.89 -11.48 25.45
N LEU A 73 -63.92 -12.40 25.56
CA LEU A 73 -63.57 -13.09 26.82
C LEU A 73 -63.20 -12.11 27.95
N PHE A 74 -62.48 -11.03 27.64
CA PHE A 74 -62.13 -9.98 28.61
C PHE A 74 -63.36 -9.24 29.18
N ARG A 75 -64.29 -8.80 28.31
CA ARG A 75 -65.54 -8.14 28.73
C ARG A 75 -66.45 -9.10 29.49
N HIS A 76 -66.43 -10.38 29.13
CA HIS A 76 -67.17 -11.42 29.83
C HIS A 76 -66.70 -11.58 31.28
N VAL A 77 -65.38 -11.62 31.51
CA VAL A 77 -64.79 -11.67 32.86
C VAL A 77 -65.18 -10.43 33.69
N GLN A 78 -65.18 -9.24 33.11
CA GLN A 78 -65.59 -8.01 33.81
C GLN A 78 -67.06 -8.05 34.25
N LEU A 79 -67.97 -8.51 33.38
CA LEU A 79 -69.39 -8.62 33.73
C LEU A 79 -69.65 -9.70 34.78
N LEU A 80 -68.91 -10.82 34.76
CA LEU A 80 -68.96 -11.84 35.80
C LEU A 80 -68.51 -11.26 37.16
N GLN A 81 -67.50 -10.39 37.18
CA GLN A 81 -67.05 -9.71 38.39
C GLN A 81 -68.13 -8.78 38.96
N GLU A 82 -68.79 -7.99 38.12
CA GLU A 82 -69.88 -7.11 38.58
C GLU A 82 -71.07 -7.91 39.10
N ARG A 83 -71.47 -8.99 38.42
CA ARG A 83 -72.50 -9.92 38.92
C ARG A 83 -72.13 -10.53 40.28
N ALA A 84 -70.89 -10.99 40.43
CA ALA A 84 -70.42 -11.55 41.69
C ALA A 84 -70.47 -10.53 42.83
N LYS A 85 -70.14 -9.25 42.57
CA LYS A 85 -70.26 -8.17 43.56
C LYS A 85 -71.71 -7.95 43.99
N VAL A 86 -72.67 -7.97 43.06
CA VAL A 86 -74.10 -7.85 43.39
C VAL A 86 -74.57 -9.00 44.28
N LEU A 87 -74.16 -10.24 43.98
CA LEU A 87 -74.48 -11.42 44.80
C LEU A 87 -73.90 -11.33 46.22
N VAL A 88 -72.71 -10.73 46.37
CA VAL A 88 -72.11 -10.44 47.68
C VAL A 88 -72.95 -9.41 48.46
N LEU A 89 -73.43 -8.35 47.80
CA LEU A 89 -74.31 -7.35 48.41
C LEU A 89 -75.66 -7.94 48.86
N MET A 90 -76.15 -8.96 48.16
CA MET A 90 -77.34 -9.74 48.53
C MET A 90 -77.09 -10.82 49.60
N ASN A 91 -75.87 -10.90 50.13
CA ASN A 91 -75.43 -11.92 51.08
C ASN A 91 -75.48 -13.38 50.55
N GLN A 92 -75.55 -13.57 49.21
CA GLN A 92 -75.50 -14.86 48.52
C GLN A 92 -74.05 -15.30 48.26
N LYS A 93 -73.29 -15.47 49.34
CA LYS A 93 -71.83 -15.70 49.27
C LYS A 93 -71.43 -16.98 48.54
N GLN A 94 -72.27 -18.03 48.58
CA GLN A 94 -71.98 -19.31 47.93
C GLN A 94 -72.01 -19.21 46.40
N GLU A 95 -72.94 -18.45 45.83
CA GLU A 95 -73.04 -18.27 44.38
C GLU A 95 -71.96 -17.31 43.87
N ALA A 96 -71.67 -16.25 44.62
CA ALA A 96 -70.55 -15.36 44.32
C ALA A 96 -69.21 -16.12 44.26
N CYS A 97 -68.97 -17.05 45.19
CA CYS A 97 -67.76 -17.87 45.22
C CYS A 97 -67.56 -18.68 43.94
N LYS A 98 -68.62 -19.34 43.44
CA LYS A 98 -68.58 -20.12 42.20
C LYS A 98 -68.21 -19.26 40.98
N ILE A 99 -68.72 -18.03 40.91
CA ILE A 99 -68.40 -17.10 39.82
C ILE A 99 -66.95 -16.64 39.91
N TYR A 100 -66.43 -16.38 41.12
CA TYR A 100 -65.02 -16.02 41.31
C TYR A 100 -64.07 -17.16 40.92
N GLU A 101 -64.43 -18.42 41.18
CA GLU A 101 -63.67 -19.58 40.70
C GLU A 101 -63.63 -19.64 39.16
N GLU A 102 -64.76 -19.41 38.48
CA GLU A 102 -64.83 -19.35 37.02
C GLU A 102 -63.97 -18.21 36.45
N ILE A 103 -64.02 -17.02 37.06
CA ILE A 103 -63.19 -15.87 36.68
C ILE A 103 -61.70 -16.20 36.76
N ASN A 104 -61.26 -16.89 37.82
CA ASN A 104 -59.85 -17.24 37.99
C ASN A 104 -59.35 -18.14 36.86
N HIS A 105 -60.11 -19.18 36.51
CA HIS A 105 -59.75 -20.07 35.39
C HIS A 105 -59.68 -19.35 34.04
N LEU A 106 -60.63 -18.43 33.78
CA LEU A 106 -60.63 -17.65 32.54
C LEU A 106 -59.46 -16.66 32.48
N LYS A 107 -59.08 -16.10 33.63
CA LYS A 107 -57.97 -15.14 33.74
C LYS A 107 -56.61 -15.81 33.51
N ASP A 108 -56.40 -17.00 34.06
CA ASP A 108 -55.15 -17.76 33.87
C ASP A 108 -54.87 -18.04 32.38
N SER A 109 -55.92 -18.38 31.60
CA SER A 109 -55.80 -18.61 30.17
C SER A 109 -55.51 -17.34 29.36
N LEU A 110 -56.05 -16.19 29.78
CA LEU A 110 -55.83 -14.88 29.14
C LEU A 110 -54.40 -14.38 29.38
N ASP A 111 -53.92 -14.51 30.62
CA ASP A 111 -52.60 -14.06 31.02
C ASP A 111 -51.50 -14.86 30.29
N ALA A 112 -51.64 -16.20 30.20
CA ALA A 112 -50.71 -17.06 29.48
C ALA A 112 -50.54 -16.67 27.99
N GLN A 113 -51.64 -16.35 27.29
CA GLN A 113 -51.59 -15.94 25.89
C GLN A 113 -50.89 -14.59 25.71
N SER A 114 -51.13 -13.64 26.62
CA SER A 114 -50.49 -12.32 26.61
C SER A 114 -48.96 -12.42 26.81
N TYR A 115 -48.51 -13.25 27.76
CA TYR A 115 -47.08 -13.46 28.00
C TYR A 115 -46.35 -14.10 26.81
N LEU A 116 -46.96 -15.09 26.16
CA LEU A 116 -46.35 -15.73 24.98
C LEU A 116 -46.16 -14.74 23.83
N SER A 117 -47.12 -13.84 23.61
CA SER A 117 -47.00 -12.80 22.59
C SER A 117 -45.84 -11.84 22.90
N GLN A 118 -45.72 -11.40 24.16
CA GLN A 118 -44.66 -10.50 24.60
C GLN A 118 -43.26 -11.12 24.48
N ILE A 119 -43.12 -12.42 24.83
CA ILE A 119 -41.84 -13.15 24.71
C ILE A 119 -41.42 -13.26 23.24
N ASN A 120 -42.36 -13.60 22.36
CA ASN A 120 -42.07 -13.72 20.94
C ASN A 120 -41.66 -12.36 20.34
N GLU A 121 -42.34 -11.28 20.72
CA GLU A 121 -41.97 -9.92 20.31
C GLU A 121 -40.53 -9.58 20.76
N LEU A 122 -40.21 -9.79 22.03
CA LEU A 122 -38.87 -9.55 22.55
C LEU A 122 -37.80 -10.38 21.83
N HIS A 123 -38.10 -11.65 21.54
CA HIS A 123 -37.20 -12.51 20.79
C HIS A 123 -36.99 -12.00 19.36
N THR A 124 -38.04 -11.55 18.67
CA THR A 124 -37.90 -10.96 17.32
C THR A 124 -37.06 -9.69 17.34
N LEU A 125 -37.26 -8.80 18.32
CA LEU A 125 -36.45 -7.60 18.48
C LEU A 125 -34.97 -7.94 18.72
N TYR A 126 -34.69 -8.87 19.63
CA TYR A 126 -33.33 -9.33 19.90
C TYR A 126 -32.66 -9.95 18.66
N GLN A 127 -33.41 -10.72 17.87
CA GLN A 127 -32.89 -11.29 16.63
C GLN A 127 -32.55 -10.22 15.60
N ILE A 128 -33.38 -9.19 15.47
CA ILE A 128 -33.12 -8.03 14.60
C ILE A 128 -31.85 -7.32 15.06
N ASP A 129 -31.76 -6.93 16.34
CA ASP A 129 -30.58 -6.26 16.90
C ASP A 129 -29.29 -7.05 16.67
N LYS A 130 -29.34 -8.37 16.90
CA LYS A 130 -28.19 -9.26 16.66
C LYS A 130 -27.79 -9.30 15.18
N SER A 131 -28.76 -9.27 14.27
CA SER A 131 -28.49 -9.25 12.83
C SER A 131 -27.85 -7.94 12.38
N GLU A 132 -28.26 -6.79 12.94
CA GLU A 132 -27.68 -5.49 12.66
C GLU A 132 -26.22 -5.39 13.13
N LEU A 133 -25.93 -5.88 14.33
CA LEU A 133 -24.56 -5.94 14.86
C LEU A 133 -23.65 -6.81 13.96
N ASN A 134 -24.15 -7.96 13.50
CA ASN A 134 -23.42 -8.82 12.59
C ASN A 134 -23.15 -8.12 11.24
N TYR A 135 -24.13 -7.41 10.70
CA TYR A 135 -23.96 -6.63 9.46
C TYR A 135 -22.86 -5.58 9.61
N ILE A 136 -22.88 -4.80 10.70
CA ILE A 136 -21.85 -3.80 11.00
C ILE A 136 -20.47 -4.47 11.12
N ASN A 137 -20.38 -5.62 11.81
CA ASN A 137 -19.12 -6.31 11.99
C ASN A 137 -18.55 -6.87 10.68
N ILE A 138 -19.40 -7.44 9.82
CA ILE A 138 -19.00 -7.91 8.49
C ILE A 138 -18.49 -6.75 7.64
N GLN A 139 -19.20 -5.61 7.62
CA GLN A 139 -18.77 -4.42 6.88
C GLN A 139 -17.42 -3.90 7.38
N LYS A 140 -17.20 -3.83 8.70
CA LYS A 140 -15.90 -3.46 9.28
C LYS A 140 -14.79 -4.42 8.87
N ASN A 141 -15.03 -5.72 8.93
CA ASN A 141 -14.06 -6.72 8.53
C ASN A 141 -13.69 -6.56 7.04
N LEU A 142 -14.68 -6.42 6.15
CA LEU A 142 -14.45 -6.18 4.72
C LEU A 142 -13.61 -4.92 4.47
N TYR A 143 -13.85 -3.85 5.21
CA TYR A 143 -13.05 -2.62 5.15
C TYR A 143 -11.59 -2.83 5.61
N TYR A 144 -11.36 -3.55 6.71
CA TYR A 144 -9.99 -3.87 7.14
C TYR A 144 -9.26 -4.78 6.16
N TRP A 145 -9.95 -5.76 5.55
CA TRP A 145 -9.38 -6.60 4.50
C TRP A 145 -9.00 -5.77 3.27
N SER A 146 -9.84 -4.84 2.82
CA SER A 146 -9.53 -3.99 1.66
C SER A 146 -8.33 -3.06 1.94
N LEU A 147 -8.25 -2.45 3.13
CA LEU A 147 -7.09 -1.66 3.54
C LEU A 147 -5.80 -2.48 3.59
N SER A 148 -5.87 -3.71 4.10
CA SER A 148 -4.71 -4.60 4.17
C SER A 148 -4.17 -4.95 2.79
N VAL A 149 -5.06 -5.22 1.82
CA VAL A 149 -4.67 -5.48 0.43
C VAL A 149 -4.01 -4.25 -0.20
N ILE A 150 -4.59 -3.06 -0.01
CA ILE A 150 -4.02 -1.81 -0.52
C ILE A 150 -2.62 -1.57 0.06
N LEU A 151 -2.43 -1.78 1.36
CA LEU A 151 -1.14 -1.63 2.02
C LEU A 151 -0.07 -2.55 1.42
N VAL A 152 -0.40 -3.82 1.18
CA VAL A 152 0.52 -4.78 0.55
C VAL A 152 0.91 -4.33 -0.86
N ILE A 153 -0.04 -3.86 -1.66
CA ILE A 153 0.23 -3.34 -3.01
C ILE A 153 1.18 -2.14 -2.96
N VAL A 154 0.96 -1.19 -2.04
CA VAL A 154 1.83 -0.02 -1.87
C VAL A 154 3.26 -0.43 -1.50
N VAL A 155 3.42 -1.38 -0.57
CA VAL A 155 4.74 -1.91 -0.19
C VAL A 155 5.45 -2.56 -1.38
N LEU A 156 4.73 -3.36 -2.18
CA LEU A 156 5.29 -4.00 -3.38
C LEU A 156 5.75 -2.96 -4.42
N ILE A 157 4.97 -1.89 -4.63
CA ILE A 157 5.33 -0.79 -5.52
C ILE A 157 6.61 -0.09 -5.04
N ILE A 158 6.73 0.19 -3.74
CA ILE A 158 7.92 0.81 -3.15
C ILE A 158 9.16 -0.08 -3.37
N ILE A 159 9.03 -1.38 -3.13
CA ILE A 159 10.11 -2.35 -3.36
C ILE A 159 10.51 -2.38 -4.85
N ALA A 160 9.54 -2.37 -5.76
CA ALA A 160 9.79 -2.37 -7.20
C ALA A 160 10.54 -1.10 -7.63
N ILE A 161 10.10 0.08 -7.18
CA ILE A 161 10.78 1.36 -7.47
C ILE A 161 12.22 1.34 -6.95
N PHE A 162 12.43 0.86 -5.72
CA PHE A 162 13.76 0.76 -5.14
C PHE A 162 14.67 -0.19 -5.94
N ARG A 163 14.16 -1.34 -6.39
CA ARG A 163 14.90 -2.28 -7.25
C ARG A 163 15.24 -1.64 -8.60
N ILE A 164 14.30 -0.98 -9.26
CA ILE A 164 14.52 -0.32 -10.55
C ILE A 164 15.62 0.75 -10.42
N LYS A 165 15.54 1.60 -9.38
CA LYS A 165 16.55 2.64 -9.13
C LYS A 165 17.94 2.03 -8.91
N ARG A 166 18.03 0.96 -8.13
CA ARG A 166 19.32 0.27 -7.88
C ARG A 166 19.88 -0.35 -9.15
N THR A 167 19.06 -0.98 -9.98
CA THR A 167 19.48 -1.56 -11.25
C THR A 167 19.93 -0.48 -12.23
N ASN A 168 19.21 0.64 -12.32
CA ASN A 168 19.57 1.75 -13.20
C ASN A 168 20.93 2.36 -12.82
N ASN A 169 21.19 2.56 -11.53
CA ASN A 169 22.49 3.05 -11.07
C ASN A 169 23.64 2.10 -11.42
N ARG A 170 23.43 0.78 -11.29
CA ARG A 170 24.43 -0.23 -11.69
C ARG A 170 24.69 -0.22 -13.19
N LEU A 171 23.62 -0.08 -13.99
CA LEU A 171 23.72 0.00 -15.44
C LEU A 171 24.53 1.24 -15.85
N LEU A 172 24.25 2.39 -15.25
CA LEU A 172 24.98 3.63 -15.54
C LEU A 172 26.47 3.52 -15.18
N GLN A 173 26.79 2.94 -14.02
CA GLN A 173 28.18 2.70 -13.63
C GLN A 173 28.90 1.77 -14.61
N SER A 174 28.27 0.65 -14.99
CA SER A 174 28.85 -0.28 -15.95
C SER A 174 29.05 0.36 -17.32
N GLN A 175 28.11 1.19 -17.79
CA GLN A 175 28.26 1.94 -19.03
C GLN A 175 29.44 2.92 -18.97
N GLN A 176 29.59 3.65 -17.86
CA GLN A 176 30.72 4.57 -17.68
C GLN A 176 32.08 3.84 -17.65
N GLU A 177 32.15 2.68 -17.00
CA GLU A 177 33.37 1.86 -16.98
C GLU A 177 33.70 1.31 -18.37
N GLN A 178 32.70 0.80 -19.10
CA GLN A 178 32.86 0.35 -20.48
C GLN A 178 33.31 1.48 -21.40
N GLU A 179 32.73 2.68 -21.28
CA GLU A 179 33.11 3.83 -22.08
C GLU A 179 34.55 4.27 -21.78
N LYS A 180 34.95 4.28 -20.50
CA LYS A 180 36.34 4.58 -20.10
C LYS A 180 37.31 3.54 -20.67
N ALA A 181 37.01 2.25 -20.53
CA ALA A 181 37.84 1.18 -21.07
C ALA A 181 37.96 1.26 -22.60
N LYS A 182 36.85 1.54 -23.29
CA LYS A 182 36.83 1.77 -24.73
C LYS A 182 37.71 2.94 -25.14
N LYS A 183 37.56 4.10 -24.49
CA LYS A 183 38.41 5.29 -24.78
C LYS A 183 39.89 5.02 -24.56
N GLN A 184 40.23 4.28 -23.51
CA GLN A 184 41.62 3.89 -23.25
C GLN A 184 42.17 2.96 -24.34
N ALA A 185 41.37 1.98 -24.78
CA ALA A 185 41.74 1.09 -25.86
C ALA A 185 41.89 1.84 -27.20
N GLU A 186 40.95 2.73 -27.53
CA GLU A 186 41.01 3.58 -28.72
C GLU A 186 42.23 4.49 -28.72
N LYS A 187 42.56 5.11 -27.56
CA LYS A 187 43.77 5.92 -27.41
C LYS A 187 45.03 5.09 -27.64
N SER A 188 45.11 3.89 -27.05
CA SER A 188 46.25 2.99 -27.23
C SER A 188 46.40 2.56 -28.69
N ILE A 189 45.30 2.18 -29.36
CA ILE A 189 45.29 1.83 -30.78
C ILE A 189 45.74 3.03 -31.62
N HIS A 190 45.23 4.22 -31.36
CA HIS A 190 45.59 5.42 -32.09
C HIS A 190 47.08 5.75 -31.93
N THR A 191 47.62 5.71 -30.70
CA THR A 191 49.05 5.92 -30.45
C THR A 191 49.91 4.86 -31.15
N LYS A 192 49.50 3.59 -31.14
CA LYS A 192 50.20 2.52 -31.87
C LYS A 192 50.19 2.76 -33.38
N SER A 193 49.04 3.12 -33.95
CA SER A 193 48.93 3.44 -35.37
C SER A 193 49.79 4.63 -35.77
N LEU A 194 49.79 5.69 -34.95
CA LEU A 194 50.64 6.86 -35.18
C LEU A 194 52.12 6.50 -35.11
N PHE A 195 52.52 5.72 -34.11
CA PHE A 195 53.90 5.22 -33.98
C PHE A 195 54.32 4.41 -35.21
N LEU A 196 53.51 3.43 -35.63
CA LEU A 196 53.82 2.59 -36.81
C LEU A 196 53.89 3.41 -38.11
N SER A 197 52.99 4.39 -38.27
CA SER A 197 53.02 5.31 -39.41
C SER A 197 54.31 6.13 -39.43
N ASN A 198 54.70 6.72 -38.29
CA ASN A 198 55.92 7.52 -38.18
C ASN A 198 57.16 6.67 -38.44
N MET A 199 57.25 5.48 -37.84
CA MET A 199 58.36 4.55 -38.07
C MET A 199 58.46 4.14 -39.54
N SER A 200 57.32 3.89 -40.21
CA SER A 200 57.32 3.56 -41.65
C SER A 200 57.88 4.70 -42.49
N HIS A 201 57.55 5.95 -42.17
CA HIS A 201 58.10 7.13 -42.85
C HIS A 201 59.60 7.32 -42.59
N GLU A 202 60.03 7.16 -41.34
CA GLU A 202 61.43 7.30 -40.93
C GLU A 202 62.32 6.18 -41.47
N ILE A 203 61.79 4.98 -41.71
CA ILE A 203 62.50 3.88 -42.37
C ILE A 203 62.57 4.10 -43.89
N ARG A 204 61.47 4.54 -44.51
CA ARG A 204 61.39 4.69 -45.97
C ARG A 204 62.36 5.73 -46.52
N THR A 205 62.56 6.84 -45.80
CA THR A 205 63.43 7.94 -46.22
C THR A 205 64.89 7.51 -46.45
N PRO A 206 65.61 6.94 -45.45
CA PRO A 206 66.98 6.47 -45.64
C PRO A 206 67.06 5.27 -46.60
N LEU A 207 66.05 4.40 -46.62
CA LEU A 207 66.01 3.27 -47.56
C LEU A 207 65.94 3.74 -49.02
N ASN A 208 65.09 4.74 -49.31
CA ASN A 208 64.99 5.34 -50.63
C ASN A 208 66.29 6.05 -51.03
N ALA A 209 66.94 6.75 -50.10
CA ALA A 209 68.25 7.34 -50.34
C ALA A 209 69.29 6.26 -50.69
N LEU A 210 69.35 5.18 -49.91
CA LEU A 210 70.26 4.06 -50.14
C LEU A 210 70.05 3.45 -51.54
N SER A 211 68.80 3.19 -51.92
CA SER A 211 68.47 2.65 -53.25
C SER A 211 68.81 3.61 -54.38
N GLY A 212 68.53 4.91 -54.22
CA GLY A 212 68.79 5.93 -55.24
C GLY A 212 70.27 6.15 -55.49
N PHE A 213 71.06 6.35 -54.42
CA PHE A 213 72.51 6.52 -54.55
C PHE A 213 73.22 5.24 -54.98
N SER A 214 72.71 4.06 -54.60
CA SER A 214 73.23 2.79 -55.10
C SER A 214 72.99 2.62 -56.61
N ALA A 215 71.86 3.08 -57.14
CA ALA A 215 71.60 3.06 -58.58
C ALA A 215 72.56 3.99 -59.34
N ILE A 216 72.80 5.20 -58.81
CA ILE A 216 73.76 6.16 -59.37
C ILE A 216 75.17 5.56 -59.45
N LEU A 217 75.61 4.80 -58.44
CA LEU A 217 76.91 4.12 -58.43
C LEU A 217 77.09 3.07 -59.55
N THR A 218 76.01 2.62 -60.19
CA THR A 218 76.05 1.64 -61.29
C THR A 218 76.12 2.28 -62.69
N GLU A 219 76.04 3.60 -62.80
CA GLU A 219 76.15 4.31 -64.07
C GLU A 219 77.61 4.38 -64.58
N GLU A 220 77.84 4.06 -65.86
CA GLU A 220 79.19 4.00 -66.45
C GLU A 220 79.89 5.36 -66.56
N SER A 221 79.15 6.47 -66.47
CA SER A 221 79.64 7.85 -66.71
C SER A 221 79.91 8.67 -65.43
N ILE A 222 79.98 8.03 -64.25
CA ILE A 222 80.16 8.75 -62.98
C ILE A 222 81.63 9.05 -62.67
N ASP A 223 81.94 10.26 -62.20
CA ASP A 223 83.28 10.63 -61.76
C ASP A 223 83.59 10.10 -60.34
N ASN A 224 84.89 10.03 -60.00
CA ASN A 224 85.34 9.47 -58.72
C ASN A 224 84.91 10.30 -57.50
N GLU A 225 84.73 11.62 -57.63
CA GLU A 225 84.32 12.49 -56.52
C GLU A 225 82.85 12.26 -56.18
N THR A 226 81.98 12.24 -57.20
CA THR A 226 80.55 11.91 -57.05
C THR A 226 80.37 10.48 -56.53
N LYS A 227 81.21 9.53 -56.98
CA LYS A 227 81.20 8.15 -56.48
C LYS A 227 81.50 8.07 -54.98
N GLN A 228 82.46 8.87 -54.50
CA GLN A 228 82.82 8.94 -53.09
C GLN A 228 81.69 9.58 -52.26
N GLN A 229 81.09 10.67 -52.73
CA GLN A 229 79.93 11.29 -52.08
C GLN A 229 78.73 10.34 -51.98
N CYS A 230 78.44 9.58 -53.04
CA CYS A 230 77.37 8.57 -53.02
C CYS A 230 77.64 7.48 -51.98
N ASN A 231 78.89 6.99 -51.89
CA ASN A 231 79.29 6.03 -50.87
C ASN A 231 79.12 6.58 -49.44
N ASP A 232 79.54 7.83 -49.20
CA ASP A 232 79.41 8.48 -47.90
C ASP A 232 77.93 8.61 -47.49
N ILE A 233 77.05 9.00 -48.43
CA ILE A 233 75.61 9.10 -48.17
C ILE A 233 74.99 7.73 -47.90
N ILE A 234 75.37 6.69 -48.64
CA ILE A 234 74.90 5.31 -48.41
C ILE A 234 75.32 4.84 -47.02
N GLN A 235 76.58 5.04 -46.64
CA GLN A 235 77.10 4.64 -45.33
C GLN A 235 76.34 5.35 -44.20
N GLN A 236 76.15 6.67 -44.32
CA GLN A 236 75.44 7.47 -43.32
C GLN A 236 73.96 7.03 -43.17
N ASN A 237 73.27 6.76 -44.28
CA ASN A 237 71.87 6.30 -44.24
C ASN A 237 71.74 4.86 -43.72
N SER A 238 72.73 4.01 -43.98
CA SER A 238 72.80 2.65 -43.42
C SER A 238 72.95 2.68 -41.89
N GLU A 239 73.85 3.52 -41.37
CA GLU A 239 74.03 3.72 -39.92
C GLU A 239 72.78 4.30 -39.26
N LEU A 240 72.13 5.27 -39.91
CA LEU A 240 70.87 5.85 -39.43
C LEU A 240 69.75 4.79 -39.35
N LEU A 241 69.61 3.95 -40.38
CA LEU A 241 68.61 2.89 -40.43
C LEU A 241 68.85 1.83 -39.35
N LEU A 242 70.12 1.42 -39.15
CA LEU A 242 70.49 0.49 -38.07
C LEU A 242 70.14 1.05 -36.70
N LYS A 243 70.38 2.35 -36.47
CA LYS A 243 70.00 3.01 -35.22
C LYS A 243 68.48 3.01 -35.02
N LEU A 244 67.70 3.37 -36.03
CA LEU A 244 66.23 3.35 -35.99
C LEU A 244 65.69 1.95 -35.67
N ILE A 245 66.24 0.90 -36.28
CA ILE A 245 65.85 -0.48 -36.01
C ILE A 245 66.14 -0.85 -34.55
N ASN A 246 67.32 -0.50 -34.04
CA ASN A 246 67.68 -0.76 -32.65
C ASN A 246 66.75 -0.02 -31.67
N ASP A 247 66.43 1.24 -31.95
CA ASP A 247 65.50 2.03 -31.13
C ASP A 247 64.10 1.39 -31.07
N VAL A 248 63.61 0.81 -32.18
CA VAL A 248 62.33 0.07 -32.22
C VAL A 248 62.40 -1.24 -31.42
N ILE A 249 63.50 -1.98 -31.52
CA ILE A 249 63.72 -3.24 -30.77
C ILE A 249 63.81 -2.95 -29.27
N ASP A 250 64.52 -1.90 -28.87
CA ASP A 250 64.66 -1.49 -27.49
C ASP A 250 63.32 -1.04 -26.90
N LEU A 251 62.54 -0.25 -27.65
CA LEU A 251 61.19 0.14 -27.25
C LEU A 251 60.27 -1.08 -27.08
N SER A 252 60.32 -2.04 -28.01
CA SER A 252 59.54 -3.29 -27.93
C SER A 252 59.95 -4.15 -26.73
N SER A 253 61.25 -4.20 -26.44
CA SER A 253 61.80 -4.91 -25.27
C SER A 253 61.38 -4.25 -23.96
N LEU A 254 61.26 -2.92 -23.95
CA LEU A 254 60.76 -2.14 -22.82
C LEU A 254 59.25 -2.35 -22.60
N GLU A 255 58.43 -2.36 -23.66
CA GLU A 255 56.98 -2.60 -23.54
C GLU A 255 56.64 -3.99 -22.97
N ILE A 256 57.41 -5.02 -23.31
CA ILE A 256 57.18 -6.40 -22.84
C ILE A 256 57.85 -6.64 -21.47
N GLY A 257 58.50 -5.62 -20.90
CA GLY A 257 59.22 -5.73 -19.62
C GLY A 257 60.45 -6.64 -19.69
N LYS A 258 60.99 -6.88 -20.89
CA LYS A 258 62.17 -7.74 -21.12
C LYS A 258 63.49 -6.99 -21.07
N MET A 259 63.47 -5.67 -20.93
CA MET A 259 64.69 -4.88 -20.77
C MET A 259 65.36 -5.23 -19.43
N GLN A 260 66.56 -5.84 -19.51
CA GLN A 260 67.35 -6.19 -18.33
C GLN A 260 68.42 -5.13 -18.09
N PHE A 261 68.34 -4.44 -16.96
CA PHE A 261 69.39 -3.51 -16.54
C PHE A 261 70.59 -4.28 -15.97
N LYS A 262 71.77 -4.05 -16.53
CA LYS A 262 73.03 -4.55 -15.98
C LYS A 262 73.70 -3.44 -15.17
N PHE A 263 73.64 -3.54 -13.85
CA PHE A 263 74.26 -2.58 -12.95
C PHE A 263 75.73 -2.92 -12.75
N ASN A 264 76.61 -2.01 -13.14
CA ASN A 264 78.06 -2.13 -12.99
C ASN A 264 78.64 -0.83 -12.41
N GLU A 265 79.77 -0.92 -11.70
CA GLU A 265 80.51 0.27 -11.28
C GLU A 265 81.08 1.00 -12.49
N CYS A 266 80.89 2.33 -12.55
CA CYS A 266 81.44 3.15 -13.61
C CYS A 266 82.01 4.46 -13.04
N ASP A 267 83.01 5.03 -13.73
CA ASP A 267 83.48 6.38 -13.43
C ASP A 267 82.62 7.39 -14.17
N ILE A 268 81.76 8.08 -13.42
CA ILE A 268 80.82 9.06 -13.97
C ILE A 268 81.57 10.22 -14.66
N VAL A 269 82.72 10.64 -14.12
CA VAL A 269 83.48 11.76 -14.69
C VAL A 269 84.04 11.37 -16.06
N ALA A 270 84.58 10.15 -16.18
CA ALA A 270 85.03 9.62 -17.45
C ALA A 270 83.88 9.43 -18.45
N LEU A 271 82.75 8.90 -18.00
CA LEU A 271 81.56 8.71 -18.83
C LEU A 271 81.05 10.05 -19.40
N CYS A 272 80.90 11.08 -18.57
CA CYS A 272 80.45 12.40 -19.02
C CYS A 272 81.44 13.06 -20.00
N ARG A 273 82.76 12.91 -19.78
CA ARG A 273 83.77 13.38 -20.73
C ARG A 273 83.69 12.65 -22.07
N ASN A 274 83.54 11.32 -22.05
CA ASN A 274 83.36 10.54 -23.28
C ASN A 274 82.12 10.96 -24.08
N VAL A 275 81.03 11.30 -23.39
CA VAL A 275 79.81 11.81 -24.03
C VAL A 275 80.06 13.19 -24.65
N ILE A 276 80.76 14.09 -23.96
CA ILE A 276 81.15 15.40 -24.53
C ILE A 276 81.98 15.21 -25.80
N ASP A 277 83.02 14.39 -25.74
CA ASP A 277 83.91 14.15 -26.87
C ASP A 277 83.16 13.53 -28.06
N MET A 278 82.18 12.66 -27.80
CA MET A 278 81.33 12.08 -28.83
C MET A 278 80.42 13.15 -29.46
N VAL A 279 79.75 13.96 -28.65
CA VAL A 279 78.84 15.01 -29.11
C VAL A 279 79.58 16.09 -29.88
N GLU A 280 80.78 16.48 -29.46
CA GLU A 280 81.60 17.46 -30.17
C GLU A 280 82.00 17.01 -31.57
N LYS A 281 82.19 15.70 -31.79
CA LYS A 281 82.53 15.13 -33.10
C LYS A 281 81.34 15.09 -34.07
N ILE A 282 80.11 15.04 -33.55
CA ILE A 282 78.90 14.87 -34.37
C ILE A 282 78.02 16.13 -34.44
N LYS A 283 78.30 17.17 -33.64
CA LYS A 283 77.50 18.39 -33.63
C LYS A 283 77.57 19.09 -34.98
N GLN A 284 76.40 19.50 -35.49
CA GLN A 284 76.27 20.30 -36.71
C GLN A 284 76.08 21.80 -36.41
N THR A 285 76.17 22.19 -35.13
CA THR A 285 75.96 23.55 -34.64
C THR A 285 77.23 24.12 -34.02
N GLN A 286 77.33 25.46 -33.97
CA GLN A 286 78.44 26.16 -33.30
C GLN A 286 78.31 26.19 -31.78
N ALA A 287 77.32 25.52 -31.19
CA ALA A 287 77.10 25.53 -29.75
C ALA A 287 78.29 24.87 -29.01
N GLU A 288 78.74 25.49 -27.92
CA GLU A 288 79.75 24.94 -27.02
C GLU A 288 79.10 23.96 -26.04
N VAL A 289 79.67 22.76 -25.90
CA VAL A 289 79.18 21.75 -24.96
C VAL A 289 80.13 21.73 -23.78
N ARG A 290 79.66 22.14 -22.60
CA ARG A 290 80.51 22.30 -21.42
C ARG A 290 80.12 21.33 -20.30
N PHE A 291 81.09 20.56 -19.82
CA PHE A 291 80.98 19.77 -18.60
C PHE A 291 81.95 20.31 -17.56
N SER A 292 81.45 20.66 -16.36
CA SER A 292 82.27 21.16 -15.26
C SER A 292 82.02 20.35 -14.01
N THR A 293 83.10 19.96 -13.33
CA THR A 293 83.05 19.22 -12.06
C THR A 293 84.27 19.57 -11.22
N SER A 294 84.11 19.61 -9.90
CA SER A 294 85.22 19.75 -8.95
C SER A 294 85.95 18.43 -8.67
N LEU A 295 85.43 17.30 -9.19
CA LEU A 295 85.96 15.96 -8.96
C LEU A 295 86.77 15.48 -10.19
N SER A 296 87.97 14.95 -9.95
CA SER A 296 88.84 14.41 -11.00
C SER A 296 88.41 13.04 -11.52
N SER A 297 87.82 12.21 -10.66
CA SER A 297 87.13 10.95 -10.96
C SER A 297 86.08 10.66 -9.90
N ARG A 298 85.01 9.95 -10.23
CA ARG A 298 84.01 9.48 -9.24
C ARG A 298 83.48 8.12 -9.66
N ARG A 299 84.04 7.06 -9.06
CA ARG A 299 83.48 5.71 -9.16
C ARG A 299 82.25 5.59 -8.26
N THR A 300 81.18 5.06 -8.82
CA THR A 300 79.99 4.66 -8.05
C THR A 300 80.28 3.32 -7.39
N SER A 301 80.26 3.25 -6.05
CA SER A 301 80.31 1.95 -5.36
C SER A 301 78.90 1.37 -5.29
N HIS A 302 78.72 0.14 -5.76
CA HIS A 302 77.48 -0.58 -5.48
C HIS A 302 77.53 -1.10 -4.04
N LYS A 303 76.92 -0.40 -3.08
CA LYS A 303 76.58 -1.05 -1.80
C LYS A 303 75.39 -1.95 -2.08
N THR A 304 75.65 -3.25 -2.18
CA THR A 304 74.63 -4.29 -2.10
C THR A 304 74.02 -4.28 -0.69
N GLY A 305 72.71 -4.07 -0.63
CA GLY A 305 71.85 -4.29 0.53
C GLY A 305 70.66 -5.09 0.07
#